data_AF-A0A2D5EIK9-F1
#
_entry.id   AF-A0A2D5EIK9-F1
#
_cell.length_a   1.000
_cell.length_b   1.000
_cell.length_c   1.000
_cell.angle_alpha   90.00
_cell.angle_beta   90.00
_cell.angle_gamma   90.00
#
_symmetry.space_group_name_H-M   'P 1'
#
loop_
_entity.id
_entity.type
_entity.pdbx_description
1 polymer ?
#
loop_
_entity_poly.entity_id
_entity_poly.type
_entity_poly.pdbx_seq_one_letter_code
_entity_poly.pdbx_strand_id
1 'polypeptide(L)'
;MMRWTVLKCVSVLLLLGLTVPAVARDCPDFLGHEQRKLHSRDSVNLCEVAAGKPMLVVNTASRCGYTGQFEGLEALHQRYKDRGLTVVGFASDDFRQEADSEEEAAKVCFVNFGVSFTMLAPSAVTGEQANPVFQEINRQSQPPSWNFTKYVIDREGKVAARFPSQVRPEDARLIQALESVL
;
A
#
# COMPACT_ATOMS: atom_id res chain seq x y z
N MET A 1 -84.39 2.65 0.62
CA MET A 1 -83.23 1.89 1.15
C MET A 1 -82.17 1.89 0.06
N MET A 2 -81.24 2.85 0.07
CA MET A 2 -80.27 3.05 -1.01
C MET A 2 -78.86 2.87 -0.44
N ARG A 3 -78.15 1.84 -0.92
CA ARG A 3 -76.75 1.54 -0.57
C ARG A 3 -75.84 2.58 -1.20
N TRP A 4 -74.96 3.19 -0.41
CA TRP A 4 -73.82 3.97 -0.89
C TRP A 4 -72.54 3.35 -0.35
N THR A 5 -71.74 2.81 -1.26
CA THR A 5 -70.46 2.16 -1.00
C THR A 5 -69.38 3.26 -0.96
N VAL A 6 -68.75 3.48 0.19
CA VAL A 6 -67.62 4.42 0.31
C VAL A 6 -66.33 3.66 0.03
N LEU A 7 -65.75 3.89 -1.15
CA LEU A 7 -64.47 3.36 -1.57
C LEU A 7 -63.34 4.15 -0.87
N LYS A 8 -62.64 3.52 0.08
CA LYS A 8 -61.44 4.11 0.71
C LYS A 8 -60.23 3.85 -0.19
N CYS A 9 -59.77 4.87 -0.90
CA CYS A 9 -58.47 4.86 -1.58
C CYS A 9 -57.34 4.89 -0.54
N VAL A 10 -56.64 3.77 -0.37
CA VAL A 10 -55.39 3.71 0.39
C VAL A 10 -54.26 4.07 -0.57
N SER A 11 -53.75 5.29 -0.49
CA SER A 11 -52.56 5.72 -1.24
C SER A 11 -51.32 5.11 -0.59
N VAL A 12 -50.77 4.07 -1.21
CA VAL A 12 -49.47 3.50 -0.85
C VAL A 12 -48.40 4.40 -1.46
N LEU A 13 -47.75 5.24 -0.64
CA LEU A 13 -46.53 5.95 -1.06
C LEU A 13 -45.39 4.93 -1.16
N LEU A 14 -45.06 4.54 -2.38
CA LEU A 14 -43.89 3.74 -2.70
C LEU A 14 -42.66 4.65 -2.60
N LEU A 15 -41.94 4.60 -1.47
CA LEU A 15 -40.61 5.20 -1.34
C LEU A 15 -39.63 4.38 -2.19
N LEU A 16 -39.43 4.79 -3.45
CA LEU A 16 -38.29 4.34 -4.24
C LEU A 16 -37.01 4.84 -3.58
N GLY A 17 -36.37 3.96 -2.80
CA GLY A 17 -35.02 4.19 -2.32
C GLY A 17 -34.09 4.33 -3.51
N LEU A 18 -33.53 5.53 -3.71
CA LEU A 18 -32.45 5.75 -4.65
C LEU A 18 -31.24 4.95 -4.17
N THR A 19 -30.99 3.80 -4.80
CA THR A 19 -29.72 3.09 -4.67
C THR A 19 -28.67 3.95 -5.36
N VAL A 20 -27.94 4.75 -4.59
CA VAL A 20 -26.73 5.41 -5.10
C VAL A 20 -25.72 4.30 -5.37
N PRO A 21 -25.25 4.10 -6.62
CA PRO A 21 -24.18 3.16 -6.86
C PRO A 21 -22.96 3.64 -6.07
N ALA A 22 -22.42 2.77 -5.23
CA ALA A 22 -21.12 3.03 -4.63
C ALA A 22 -20.13 3.17 -5.79
N VAL A 23 -19.58 4.37 -5.98
CA VAL A 23 -18.49 4.58 -6.92
C VAL A 23 -17.37 3.69 -6.41
N ALA A 24 -17.11 2.57 -7.09
CA ALA A 24 -15.89 1.84 -6.88
C ALA A 24 -14.78 2.86 -7.08
N ARG A 25 -13.95 3.10 -6.05
CA ARG A 25 -12.74 3.89 -6.26
C ARG A 25 -11.94 3.10 -7.28
N ASP A 26 -11.81 3.63 -8.49
CA ASP A 26 -11.05 2.99 -9.55
C ASP A 26 -9.66 2.72 -9.01
N CYS A 27 -9.37 1.44 -8.82
CA CYS A 27 -8.13 1.01 -8.26
C CYS A 27 -7.10 0.95 -9.38
N PRO A 28 -5.91 1.54 -9.21
CA PRO A 28 -4.88 1.41 -10.22
C PRO A 28 -4.57 -0.07 -10.49
N ASP A 29 -4.57 -0.48 -11.76
CA ASP A 29 -4.44 -1.88 -12.18
C ASP A 29 -3.23 -2.57 -11.53
N PHE A 30 -2.11 -1.86 -11.41
CA PHE A 30 -0.86 -2.36 -10.84
C PHE A 30 -0.96 -2.75 -9.34
N LEU A 31 -1.98 -2.28 -8.62
CA LEU A 31 -2.26 -2.63 -7.22
C LEU A 31 -3.24 -3.79 -7.09
N GLY A 32 -3.99 -4.12 -8.14
CA GLY A 32 -5.08 -5.10 -8.14
C GLY A 32 -4.65 -6.57 -8.14
N HIS A 33 -3.36 -6.85 -7.96
CA HIS A 33 -2.79 -8.20 -7.99
C HIS A 33 -2.59 -8.76 -6.58
N GLU A 34 -2.86 -10.06 -6.42
CA GLU A 34 -2.53 -10.79 -5.20
C GLU A 34 -1.02 -10.91 -5.01
N GLN A 35 -0.54 -10.55 -3.82
CA GLN A 35 0.87 -10.64 -3.46
C GLN A 35 1.02 -11.33 -2.12
N ARG A 36 1.90 -12.34 -2.08
CA ARG A 36 2.12 -13.13 -0.87
C ARG A 36 2.77 -12.28 0.21
N LYS A 37 2.24 -12.35 1.43
CA LYS A 37 2.88 -11.71 2.59
C LYS A 37 4.17 -12.43 2.96
N LEU A 38 5.14 -11.67 3.45
CA LEU A 38 6.44 -12.21 3.88
C LEU A 38 6.25 -13.32 4.93
N HIS A 39 6.84 -14.49 4.67
CA HIS A 39 6.77 -15.65 5.56
C HIS A 39 5.33 -16.06 5.94
N SER A 40 4.39 -15.90 5.01
CA SER A 40 3.01 -16.39 5.16
C SER A 40 2.56 -17.18 3.93
N ARG A 41 1.53 -18.00 4.12
CA ARG A 41 0.74 -18.62 3.04
C ARG A 41 -0.37 -17.68 2.54
N ASP A 42 -0.66 -16.62 3.28
CA ASP A 42 -1.67 -15.64 2.92
C ASP A 42 -1.13 -14.65 1.88
N SER A 43 -2.03 -14.20 1.02
CA SER A 43 -1.80 -13.11 0.08
C SER A 43 -2.64 -11.89 0.46
N VAL A 44 -2.24 -10.74 -0.06
CA VAL A 44 -3.01 -9.50 0.04
C VAL A 44 -3.13 -8.86 -1.34
N ASN A 45 -4.27 -8.24 -1.56
CA ASN A 45 -4.47 -7.32 -2.66
C ASN A 45 -4.09 -5.90 -2.21
N LEU A 46 -3.10 -5.28 -2.85
CA LEU A 46 -2.66 -3.95 -2.44
C LEU A 46 -3.73 -2.87 -2.70
N CYS A 47 -4.65 -3.12 -3.62
CA CYS A 47 -5.82 -2.30 -3.80
C CYS A 47 -6.65 -2.18 -2.51
N GLU A 48 -6.88 -3.31 -1.85
CA GLU A 48 -7.66 -3.39 -0.62
C GLU A 48 -6.86 -2.83 0.58
N VAL A 49 -5.56 -3.12 0.62
CA VAL A 49 -4.65 -2.60 1.65
C VAL A 49 -4.55 -1.07 1.58
N ALA A 50 -4.49 -0.50 0.37
CA ALA A 50 -4.48 0.95 0.18
C ALA A 50 -5.88 1.55 0.34
N ALA A 51 -6.94 0.93 -0.19
CA ALA A 51 -8.31 1.42 -0.15
C ALA A 51 -8.48 2.89 -0.61
N GLY A 52 -7.70 3.30 -1.61
CA GLY A 52 -7.65 4.67 -2.13
C GLY A 52 -6.90 5.67 -1.24
N LYS A 53 -6.04 5.18 -0.35
CA LYS A 53 -5.13 5.97 0.48
C LYS A 53 -3.77 6.13 -0.19
N PRO A 54 -3.04 7.24 0.08
CA PRO A 54 -1.65 7.36 -0.34
C PRO A 54 -0.78 6.25 0.29
N MET A 55 0.29 5.90 -0.43
CA MET A 55 1.22 4.84 -0.02
C MET A 55 2.65 5.34 0.10
N LEU A 56 3.37 4.79 1.08
CA LEU A 56 4.83 4.76 1.10
C LEU A 56 5.29 3.35 0.72
N VAL A 57 5.81 3.19 -0.49
CA VAL A 57 6.35 1.93 -1.01
C VAL A 57 7.86 1.91 -0.84
N VAL A 58 8.41 0.83 -0.29
CA VAL A 58 9.84 0.69 -0.03
C VAL A 58 10.34 -0.69 -0.44
N ASN A 59 11.39 -0.77 -1.27
CA ASN A 59 12.09 -2.05 -1.47
C ASN A 59 13.07 -2.29 -0.31
N THR A 60 13.07 -3.46 0.29
CA THR A 60 13.81 -3.76 1.53
C THR A 60 14.69 -4.99 1.35
N ALA A 61 15.69 -5.12 2.23
CA ALA A 61 16.53 -6.30 2.32
C ALA A 61 17.07 -6.45 3.75
N SER A 62 17.24 -7.68 4.23
CA SER A 62 17.59 -7.98 5.64
C SER A 62 19.06 -7.79 6.00
N ARG A 63 19.99 -7.92 5.04
CA ARG A 63 21.45 -7.86 5.26
C ARG A 63 22.07 -6.60 4.66
N CYS A 64 21.28 -5.54 4.51
CA CYS A 64 21.71 -4.26 3.96
C CYS A 64 22.26 -3.33 5.05
N GLY A 65 23.21 -2.45 4.72
CA GLY A 65 23.67 -1.39 5.63
C GLY A 65 22.59 -0.37 6.03
N TYR A 66 21.46 -0.35 5.31
CA TYR A 66 20.31 0.50 5.61
C TYR A 66 19.19 -0.20 6.39
N THR A 67 19.39 -1.46 6.81
CA THR A 67 18.35 -2.24 7.50
C THR A 67 17.82 -1.57 8.77
N GLY A 68 18.66 -0.80 9.47
CA GLY A 68 18.23 0.01 10.63
C GLY A 68 17.16 1.08 10.30
N GLN A 69 16.87 1.35 9.03
CA GLN A 69 15.76 2.24 8.66
C GLN A 69 14.38 1.63 8.88
N PHE A 70 14.25 0.32 9.14
CA PHE A 70 12.97 -0.28 9.50
C PHE A 70 12.34 0.40 10.72
N GLU A 71 13.12 0.80 11.73
CA GLU A 71 12.62 1.52 12.90
C GLU A 71 11.96 2.85 12.52
N GLY A 72 12.60 3.62 11.64
CA GLY A 72 12.07 4.88 11.16
C GLY A 72 10.85 4.70 10.26
N LEU A 73 10.82 3.64 9.44
CA LEU A 73 9.65 3.30 8.61
C LEU A 73 8.46 2.89 9.48
N GLU A 74 8.71 2.12 10.54
CA GLU A 74 7.69 1.76 11.53
C GLU A 74 7.18 3.00 12.27
N ALA A 75 8.07 3.92 12.66
CA ALA A 75 7.67 5.19 13.26
C ALA A 75 6.79 6.04 12.33
N LEU A 76 7.12 6.12 11.03
CA LEU A 76 6.27 6.77 10.04
C LEU A 76 4.92 6.07 9.90
N HIS A 77 4.89 4.74 9.86
CA HIS A 77 3.65 3.97 9.82
C HIS A 77 2.76 4.31 11.02
N GLN A 78 3.29 4.21 12.24
CA GLN A 78 2.53 4.52 13.45
C GLN A 78 2.03 5.97 13.47
N ARG A 79 2.87 6.93 13.03
CA ARG A 79 2.53 8.35 13.01
C ARG A 79 1.41 8.69 12.03
N TYR A 80 1.37 8.04 10.87
CA TYR A 80 0.49 8.45 9.77
C TYR A 80 -0.62 7.45 9.41
N LYS A 81 -0.65 6.24 9.98
CA LYS A 81 -1.70 5.25 9.68
C LYS A 81 -3.12 5.77 9.92
N ASP A 82 -3.33 6.51 11.03
CA ASP A 82 -4.64 7.09 11.38
C ASP A 82 -4.95 8.35 10.58
N ARG A 83 -3.94 8.95 9.95
CA ARG A 83 -4.06 10.04 8.97
C ARG A 83 -4.25 9.52 7.55
N GLY A 84 -4.28 8.20 7.37
CA GLY A 84 -4.55 7.57 6.09
C GLY A 84 -3.30 7.27 5.25
N LEU A 85 -2.09 7.19 5.82
CA LEU A 85 -0.94 6.64 5.09
C LEU A 85 -0.92 5.11 5.17
N THR A 86 -0.69 4.45 4.03
CA THR A 86 -0.39 3.02 3.98
C THR A 86 1.10 2.81 3.70
N VAL A 87 1.82 2.12 4.59
CA VAL A 87 3.23 1.76 4.36
C VAL A 87 3.30 0.32 3.88
N VAL A 88 4.05 0.06 2.81
CA VAL A 88 4.25 -1.29 2.26
C VAL A 88 5.72 -1.53 1.94
N GLY A 89 6.29 -2.57 2.54
CA GLY A 89 7.64 -3.05 2.25
C GLY A 89 7.62 -4.23 1.29
N PHE A 90 8.55 -4.22 0.35
CA PHE A 90 8.77 -5.29 -0.62
C PHE A 90 10.16 -5.88 -0.39
N ALA A 91 10.22 -7.07 0.21
CA ALA A 91 11.47 -7.82 0.27
C ALA A 91 11.98 -8.09 -1.16
N SER A 92 13.28 -7.96 -1.38
CA SER A 92 13.88 -8.18 -2.70
C SER A 92 15.35 -8.53 -2.59
N ASP A 93 15.79 -9.50 -3.40
CA ASP A 93 17.19 -9.87 -3.52
C ASP A 93 17.87 -9.33 -4.79
N ASP A 94 17.23 -8.41 -5.51
CA ASP A 94 17.80 -7.80 -6.74
C ASP A 94 19.16 -7.13 -6.51
N PHE A 95 19.43 -6.73 -5.26
CA PHE A 95 20.71 -6.15 -4.83
C PHE A 95 21.60 -7.11 -4.04
N ARG A 96 21.25 -8.41 -3.97
CA ARG A 96 22.01 -9.50 -3.34
C ARG A 96 22.31 -9.28 -1.86
N GLN A 97 21.29 -8.87 -1.11
CA GLN A 97 21.38 -8.57 0.33
C GLN A 97 20.15 -9.00 1.12
N GLU A 98 19.21 -9.73 0.51
CA GLU A 98 18.13 -10.33 1.29
C GLU A 98 18.68 -11.53 2.09
N ALA A 99 17.94 -11.96 3.11
CA ALA A 99 18.27 -13.18 3.82
C ALA A 99 18.11 -14.42 2.93
N ASP A 100 18.81 -15.50 3.26
CA ASP A 100 18.78 -16.75 2.48
C ASP A 100 17.43 -17.48 2.60
N SER A 101 16.60 -17.09 3.56
CA SER A 101 15.27 -17.63 3.78
C SER A 101 14.28 -16.54 4.22
N GLU A 102 13.00 -16.75 3.90
CA GLU A 102 11.95 -15.85 4.37
C GLU A 102 11.73 -15.88 5.88
N GLU A 103 12.04 -17.00 6.54
CA GLU A 103 12.00 -17.07 8.01
C GLU A 103 13.00 -16.11 8.64
N GLU A 104 14.23 -16.08 8.11
CA GLU A 104 15.25 -15.14 8.56
C GLU A 104 14.85 -13.70 8.22
N ALA A 105 14.34 -13.44 7.02
CA ALA A 105 13.87 -12.11 6.63
C ALA A 105 12.73 -11.60 7.54
N ALA A 106 11.75 -12.47 7.83
CA ALA A 106 10.65 -12.17 8.74
C ALA A 106 11.13 -11.93 10.17
N LYS A 107 12.11 -12.71 10.65
CA LYS A 107 12.73 -12.48 11.96
C LYS A 107 13.39 -11.10 12.01
N VAL A 108 14.16 -10.72 10.99
CA VAL A 108 14.76 -9.39 10.92
C VAL A 108 13.67 -8.32 10.95
N CYS A 109 12.69 -8.41 10.06
CA CYS A 109 11.68 -7.37 9.91
C CYS A 109 10.74 -7.25 11.13
N PHE A 110 10.09 -8.35 11.51
CA PHE A 110 9.03 -8.33 12.52
C PHE A 110 9.56 -8.48 13.95
N VAL A 111 10.60 -9.28 14.18
CA VAL A 111 11.09 -9.55 15.54
C VAL A 111 12.17 -8.56 15.95
N ASN A 112 13.18 -8.32 15.11
CA ASN A 112 14.29 -7.44 15.48
C ASN A 112 13.89 -5.96 15.41
N PHE A 113 13.06 -5.57 14.43
CA PHE A 113 12.67 -4.17 14.21
C PHE A 113 11.21 -3.85 14.55
N GLY A 114 10.39 -4.84 14.93
CA GLY A 114 9.01 -4.60 15.36
C GLY A 114 8.09 -4.07 14.27
N VAL A 115 8.41 -4.31 12.99
CA VAL A 115 7.60 -3.84 11.86
C VAL A 115 6.19 -4.40 11.95
N SER A 116 5.20 -3.51 11.83
CA SER A 116 3.78 -3.87 11.87
C SER A 116 3.03 -3.53 10.58
N PHE A 117 3.65 -2.76 9.68
CA PHE A 117 3.10 -2.51 8.35
C PHE A 117 3.22 -3.72 7.41
N THR A 118 2.50 -3.67 6.28
CA THR A 118 2.46 -4.78 5.33
C THR A 118 3.82 -5.02 4.71
N MET A 119 4.34 -6.24 4.88
CA MET A 119 5.55 -6.74 4.22
C MET A 119 5.21 -7.85 3.26
N LEU A 120 5.69 -7.73 2.03
CA LEU A 120 5.50 -8.70 0.97
C LEU A 120 6.73 -9.59 0.83
N ALA A 121 6.49 -10.83 0.41
CA ALA A 121 7.53 -11.82 0.21
C ALA A 121 8.52 -11.40 -0.91
N PRO A 122 9.74 -11.98 -0.93
CA PRO A 122 10.76 -11.63 -1.90
C PRO A 122 10.25 -11.68 -3.34
N SER A 123 10.44 -10.58 -4.08
CA SER A 123 10.17 -10.48 -5.51
C SER A 123 11.14 -9.52 -6.19
N ALA A 124 11.23 -9.59 -7.52
CA ALA A 124 12.04 -8.64 -8.29
C ALA A 124 11.39 -7.25 -8.30
N VAL A 125 12.21 -6.21 -8.20
CA VAL A 125 11.82 -4.79 -8.18
C VAL A 125 12.51 -3.98 -9.28
N THR A 126 13.44 -4.60 -10.00
CA THR A 126 14.21 -4.02 -11.11
C THR A 126 14.13 -4.87 -12.37
N GLY A 127 14.50 -4.27 -13.51
CA GLY A 127 14.55 -4.97 -14.80
C GLY A 127 13.19 -5.42 -15.33
N GLU A 128 13.21 -6.25 -16.36
CA GLU A 128 12.00 -6.75 -17.04
C GLU A 128 11.19 -7.71 -16.16
N GLN A 129 11.81 -8.28 -15.13
CA GLN A 129 11.17 -9.19 -14.19
C GLN A 129 10.57 -8.50 -12.97
N ALA A 130 10.67 -7.17 -12.87
CA ALA A 130 10.05 -6.42 -11.78
C ALA A 130 8.58 -6.82 -11.61
N ASN A 131 8.11 -6.92 -10.37
CA ASN A 131 6.71 -7.20 -10.09
C ASN A 131 5.80 -6.07 -10.63
N PRO A 132 4.48 -6.29 -10.80
CA PRO A 132 3.59 -5.30 -11.42
C PRO A 132 3.64 -3.91 -10.78
N VAL A 133 3.81 -3.84 -9.46
CA VAL A 133 3.93 -2.56 -8.74
C VAL A 133 5.21 -1.83 -9.14
N PHE A 134 6.34 -2.52 -9.13
CA PHE A 134 7.61 -1.92 -9.51
C PHE A 134 7.72 -1.68 -11.02
N GLN A 135 7.08 -2.47 -11.89
CA GLN A 135 6.97 -2.13 -13.32
C GLN A 135 6.35 -0.75 -13.50
N GLU A 136 5.25 -0.48 -12.81
CA GLU A 136 4.55 0.79 -12.92
C GLU A 136 5.32 1.94 -12.25
N ILE A 137 5.90 1.72 -11.07
CA ILE A 137 6.79 2.71 -10.42
C ILE A 137 7.97 3.06 -11.33
N ASN A 138 8.60 2.06 -11.95
CA ASN A 138 9.74 2.23 -12.83
C ASN A 138 9.36 2.94 -14.14
N ARG A 139 8.11 2.79 -14.59
CA ARG A 139 7.55 3.52 -15.75
C ARG A 139 7.29 4.99 -15.43
N GLN A 140 6.74 5.29 -14.26
CA GLN A 140 6.40 6.66 -13.85
C GLN A 140 7.61 7.45 -13.31
N SER A 141 8.63 6.75 -12.80
CA SER A 141 9.77 7.32 -12.09
C SER A 141 11.07 6.63 -12.52
N GLN A 142 12.05 6.52 -11.61
CA GLN A 142 13.26 5.74 -11.81
C GLN A 142 13.21 4.46 -10.98
N PRO A 143 13.80 3.36 -11.47
CA PRO A 143 13.91 2.13 -10.68
C PRO A 143 14.71 2.31 -9.40
N PRO A 144 14.54 1.41 -8.42
CA PRO A 144 15.42 1.35 -7.27
C PRO A 144 16.86 1.24 -7.76
N SER A 145 17.74 2.09 -7.27
CA SER A 145 19.18 1.97 -7.52
C SER A 145 19.86 1.11 -6.45
N TRP A 146 19.18 0.91 -5.31
CA TRP A 146 19.65 0.12 -4.19
C TRP A 146 18.47 -0.25 -3.25
N ASN A 147 18.73 -1.07 -2.23
CA ASN A 147 17.80 -1.35 -1.14
C ASN A 147 17.39 -0.09 -0.38
N PHE A 148 16.19 -0.06 0.19
CA PHE A 148 15.61 1.06 0.92
C PHE A 148 15.38 2.32 0.06
N THR A 149 15.14 2.15 -1.25
CA THR A 149 14.57 3.22 -2.07
C THR A 149 13.08 3.37 -1.72
N LYS A 150 12.62 4.61 -1.57
CA LYS A 150 11.27 4.92 -1.11
C LYS A 150 10.51 5.68 -2.18
N TYR A 151 9.24 5.36 -2.35
CA TYR A 151 8.34 5.99 -3.29
C TYR A 151 7.10 6.44 -2.55
N VAL A 152 6.76 7.73 -2.69
CA VAL A 152 5.50 8.28 -2.22
C VAL A 152 4.53 8.22 -3.38
N ILE A 153 3.43 7.49 -3.20
CA ILE A 153 2.36 7.31 -4.19
C ILE A 153 1.11 7.99 -3.65
N ASP A 154 0.48 8.84 -4.46
CA ASP A 154 -0.77 9.52 -4.09
C ASP A 154 -2.00 8.59 -4.22
N ARG A 155 -3.19 9.13 -3.97
CA ARG A 155 -4.45 8.37 -3.95
C ARG A 155 -4.87 7.85 -5.32
N GLU A 156 -4.38 8.50 -6.36
CA GLU A 156 -4.62 8.20 -7.76
C GLU A 156 -3.60 7.20 -8.32
N GLY A 157 -2.64 6.75 -7.51
CA GLY A 157 -1.60 5.80 -7.92
C GLY A 157 -0.43 6.43 -8.66
N LYS A 158 -0.27 7.76 -8.60
CA LYS A 158 0.85 8.47 -9.20
C LYS A 158 2.03 8.56 -8.24
N VAL A 159 3.24 8.32 -8.75
CA VAL A 159 4.48 8.52 -8.00
C VAL A 159 4.73 10.02 -7.81
N ALA A 160 4.42 10.53 -6.62
CA ALA A 160 4.60 11.93 -6.24
C ALA A 160 6.05 12.28 -5.92
N ALA A 161 6.80 11.34 -5.32
CA ALA A 161 8.21 11.54 -4.99
C ALA A 161 8.98 10.21 -4.90
N ARG A 162 10.29 10.27 -5.14
CA ARG A 162 11.25 9.17 -4.98
C ARG A 162 12.41 9.61 -4.11
N PHE A 163 12.84 8.76 -3.18
CA PHE A 163 13.95 9.03 -2.28
C PHE A 163 14.97 7.86 -2.28
N PRO A 164 16.26 8.13 -2.51
CA PRO A 164 17.29 7.10 -2.48
C PRO A 164 17.56 6.60 -1.06
N SER A 165 18.28 5.48 -0.94
CA SER A 165 18.57 4.79 0.32
C SER A 165 19.13 5.67 1.43
N GLN A 166 19.97 6.65 1.09
CA GLN A 166 20.62 7.56 2.04
C GLN A 166 19.64 8.51 2.72
N VAL A 167 18.48 8.77 2.10
CA VAL A 167 17.41 9.56 2.71
C VAL A 167 16.74 8.71 3.77
N ARG A 168 16.92 9.13 5.02
CA ARG A 168 16.35 8.44 6.18
C ARG A 168 14.83 8.67 6.27
N PRO A 169 14.09 7.78 6.94
CA PRO A 169 12.66 7.96 7.21
C PRO A 169 12.33 9.30 7.89
N GLU A 170 13.24 9.82 8.72
CA GLU A 170 13.04 11.08 9.45
C GLU A 170 13.44 12.33 8.65
N ASP A 171 13.95 12.18 7.42
CA ASP A 171 14.39 13.31 6.59
C ASP A 171 13.19 14.22 6.27
N ALA A 172 13.37 15.52 6.49
CA ALA A 172 12.31 16.51 6.31
C ALA A 172 11.71 16.49 4.90
N ARG A 173 12.49 16.16 3.87
CA ARG A 173 12.00 16.09 2.48
C ARG A 173 11.02 14.94 2.29
N LEU A 174 11.30 13.79 2.90
CA LEU A 174 10.39 12.64 2.87
C LEU A 174 9.12 12.94 3.67
N ILE A 175 9.26 13.49 4.87
CA ILE A 175 8.13 13.90 5.71
C ILE A 175 7.20 14.86 4.96
N GLN A 176 7.77 15.90 4.33
CA GLN A 176 7.00 16.87 3.55
C GLN A 176 6.26 16.23 2.37
N ALA A 177 6.90 15.31 1.65
CA ALA A 177 6.26 14.60 0.55
C ALA A 177 5.10 13.73 1.04
N LEU A 178 5.26 13.01 2.16
CA LEU A 178 4.17 12.25 2.77
C LEU A 178 3.02 13.16 3.19
N GLU A 179 3.31 14.27 3.86
CA GLU A 179 2.28 15.21 4.30
C GLU A 179 1.55 15.90 3.14
N SER A 180 2.17 16.03 1.96
CA SER A 180 1.51 16.58 0.78
C SER A 180 0.48 15.66 0.13
N VAL A 181 0.53 14.35 0.40
CA VAL A 181 -0.40 13.36 -0.18
C VAL A 181 -1.46 12.86 0.82
N LEU A 182 -1.36 13.26 2.10
CA LEU A 182 -2.32 12.95 3.17
C LEU A 182 -3.45 13.96 3.19
#